data_AF-A0A940PC29-F1
#
_entry.id   AF-A0A940PC29-F1
#
_cell.length_a   1.000
_cell.length_b   1.000
_cell.length_c   1.000
_cell.angle_alpha   90.00
_cell.angle_beta   90.00
_cell.angle_gamma   90.00
#
_symmetry.space_group_name_H-M   'P 1'
#
loop_
_entity.id
_entity.type
_entity.pdbx_description
1 polymer ?
#
loop_
_entity_poly.entity_id
_entity_poly.type
_entity_poly.pdbx_seq_one_letter_code
_entity_poly.pdbx_strand_id
1 'polypeptide(L)'
;MIAYGGTDIKELRFEQMKARIEPRDDQWIDVDICFQLADGALMPEGIEELSALLICTRGGDIIDIVPQDEGRDCEFRFTESEKQQLQSYFEREVMPRIGLRN
;
A
#
# COMPACT_ATOMS: atom_id res chain seq x y z
N MET A 1 -4.80 9.04 -5.43
CA MET A 1 -5.41 8.08 -6.36
C MET A 1 -5.68 8.70 -7.72
N ILE A 2 -5.34 7.95 -8.76
CA ILE A 2 -5.53 8.30 -10.18
C ILE A 2 -6.25 7.12 -10.84
N ALA A 3 -7.45 7.33 -11.36
CA ALA A 3 -8.15 6.30 -12.14
C ALA A 3 -7.44 6.05 -13.47
N TYR A 4 -7.44 4.81 -13.96
CA TYR A 4 -6.84 4.49 -15.25
C TYR A 4 -7.55 5.27 -16.39
N GLY A 5 -6.77 5.97 -17.21
CA GLY A 5 -7.30 6.84 -18.28
C GLY A 5 -7.90 8.18 -17.81
N GLY A 6 -7.93 8.45 -16.50
CA GLY A 6 -8.43 9.71 -15.94
C GLY A 6 -7.35 10.77 -15.75
N THR A 7 -7.75 12.05 -15.75
CA THR A 7 -6.88 13.20 -15.40
C THR A 7 -7.14 13.74 -13.99
N ASP A 8 -8.20 13.27 -13.34
CA ASP A 8 -8.57 13.74 -12.00
C ASP A 8 -7.72 13.04 -10.95
N ILE A 9 -7.05 13.86 -10.14
CA ILE A 9 -6.18 13.42 -9.05
C ILE A 9 -6.89 13.74 -7.74
N LYS A 10 -7.10 12.72 -6.91
CA LYS A 10 -7.54 12.88 -5.52
C LYS A 10 -6.50 12.29 -4.60
N GLU A 11 -5.79 13.11 -3.84
CA GLU A 11 -4.78 12.62 -2.90
C GLU A 11 -5.42 12.25 -1.56
N LEU A 12 -5.11 11.05 -1.09
CA LEU A 12 -5.51 10.55 0.20
C LEU A 12 -4.37 10.71 1.22
N ARG A 13 -4.76 10.98 2.46
CA ARG A 13 -3.87 10.97 3.62
C ARG A 13 -4.22 9.77 4.49
N PHE A 14 -3.23 8.92 4.75
CA PHE A 14 -3.40 7.73 5.59
C PHE A 14 -3.09 8.09 7.05
N GLU A 15 -4.07 8.02 7.94
CA GLU A 15 -3.89 8.39 9.35
C GLU A 15 -3.35 7.22 10.17
N GLN A 16 -3.88 6.03 9.93
CA GLN A 16 -3.38 4.81 10.54
C GLN A 16 -3.14 3.75 9.47
N MET A 17 -2.04 3.01 9.64
CA MET A 17 -1.64 1.94 8.75
C MET A 17 -1.34 0.70 9.57
N LYS A 18 -1.85 -0.44 9.12
CA LYS A 18 -1.57 -1.76 9.70
C LYS A 18 -1.09 -2.69 8.62
N ALA A 19 0.12 -3.22 8.78
CA ALA A 19 0.70 -4.21 7.89
C ALA A 19 0.43 -5.64 8.37
N ARG A 20 0.10 -6.52 7.41
CA ARG A 20 0.19 -7.97 7.51
C ARG A 20 1.31 -8.43 6.58
N ILE A 21 2.25 -9.22 7.09
CA ILE A 21 3.43 -9.67 6.35
C ILE A 21 3.26 -11.14 6.01
N GLU A 22 3.28 -11.47 4.73
CA GLU A 22 3.11 -12.82 4.20
C GLU A 22 4.30 -13.20 3.32
N PRO A 23 5.24 -14.03 3.82
CA PRO A 23 6.27 -14.60 2.97
C PRO A 23 5.61 -15.47 1.88
N ARG A 24 5.83 -15.10 0.61
CA ARG A 24 5.26 -15.83 -0.54
C ARG A 24 6.14 -17.01 -0.91
N ASP A 25 7.45 -16.77 -1.07
CA ASP A 25 8.43 -17.79 -1.44
C ASP A 25 9.85 -17.44 -0.93
N ASP A 26 10.88 -17.98 -1.61
CA ASP A 26 12.28 -17.74 -1.26
C ASP A 26 12.82 -16.36 -1.63
N GLN A 27 12.08 -15.61 -2.43
CA GLN A 27 12.48 -14.32 -2.95
C GLN A 27 11.55 -13.19 -2.48
N TRP A 28 10.24 -13.46 -2.43
CA TRP A 28 9.21 -12.44 -2.30
C TRP A 28 8.48 -12.49 -0.97
N ILE A 29 8.18 -11.31 -0.45
CA ILE A 29 7.33 -11.07 0.71
C ILE A 29 6.24 -10.10 0.28
N ASP A 30 5.00 -10.52 0.52
CA ASP A 30 3.82 -9.68 0.36
C ASP A 30 3.55 -8.96 1.67
N VAL A 31 3.22 -7.68 1.57
CA VAL A 31 2.83 -6.85 2.71
C VAL A 31 1.53 -6.17 2.37
N ASP A 32 0.43 -6.69 2.93
CA ASP A 32 -0.87 -6.05 2.85
C ASP A 32 -0.95 -4.94 3.89
N ILE A 33 -1.29 -3.73 3.45
CA ILE A 33 -1.48 -2.57 4.31
C ILE A 33 -2.94 -2.13 4.23
N CYS A 34 -3.63 -2.19 5.37
CA CYS A 34 -4.96 -1.61 5.53
C CYS A 34 -4.83 -0.20 6.12
N PHE A 35 -5.68 0.71 5.64
CA PHE A 35 -5.68 2.11 6.04
C PHE A 35 -6.89 2.44 6.92
N GLN A 36 -6.67 3.33 7.88
CA GLN A 36 -7.73 4.21 8.34
C GLN A 36 -7.51 5.57 7.68
N LEU A 37 -8.49 5.99 6.88
CA LEU A 37 -8.50 7.31 6.26
C LEU A 37 -8.94 8.36 7.28
N ALA A 38 -8.52 9.61 7.06
CA ALA A 38 -8.96 10.74 7.86
C ALA A 38 -10.49 10.90 7.81
N ASP A 39 -11.07 11.37 8.91
CA ASP A 39 -12.50 11.70 8.96
C ASP A 39 -12.86 12.69 7.83
N GLY A 40 -13.82 12.31 6.99
CA GLY A 40 -14.25 13.10 5.83
C GLY A 40 -13.37 12.96 4.59
N ALA A 41 -12.37 12.08 4.57
CA ALA A 41 -11.66 11.73 3.35
C ALA A 41 -12.64 11.10 2.34
N LEU A 42 -12.71 11.68 1.15
CA LEU A 42 -13.54 11.17 0.07
C LEU A 42 -12.75 10.14 -0.72
N MET A 43 -13.10 8.86 -0.54
CA MET A 43 -12.60 7.80 -1.42
C MET A 43 -13.03 8.07 -2.87
N PRO A 44 -12.19 7.68 -3.86
CA PRO A 44 -12.62 7.63 -5.25
C PRO A 44 -13.91 6.80 -5.39
N GLU A 45 -14.80 7.22 -6.28
CA GLU A 45 -16.00 6.43 -6.57
C GLU A 45 -15.59 5.08 -7.15
N GLY A 46 -16.25 4.00 -6.70
CA GLY A 46 -15.94 2.64 -7.14
C GLY A 46 -14.81 1.96 -6.37
N ILE A 47 -14.40 2.49 -5.21
CA ILE A 47 -13.61 1.76 -4.22
C ILE A 47 -14.46 1.59 -2.96
N GLU A 48 -14.67 0.35 -2.52
CA GLU A 48 -15.43 0.03 -1.30
C GLU A 48 -14.51 -0.16 -0.09
N GLU A 49 -13.37 -0.84 -0.27
CA GLU A 49 -12.38 -1.09 0.79
C GLU A 49 -10.96 -0.96 0.24
N LEU A 50 -10.33 0.21 0.45
CA LEU A 50 -8.97 0.47 0.00
C LEU A 50 -7.91 -0.19 0.89
N SER A 51 -7.05 -1.00 0.27
CA SER A 51 -5.78 -1.47 0.83
C SER A 51 -4.62 -1.27 -0.16
N ALA A 52 -3.39 -1.52 0.28
CA ALA A 52 -2.25 -1.65 -0.62
C ALA A 52 -1.56 -2.98 -0.43
N LEU A 53 -1.16 -3.59 -1.55
CA LEU A 53 -0.22 -4.70 -1.58
C LEU A 53 1.15 -4.14 -1.95
N LEU A 54 2.10 -4.29 -1.03
CA LEU A 54 3.52 -4.03 -1.29
C LEU A 54 4.21 -5.36 -1.54
N ILE A 55 4.89 -5.47 -2.67
CA ILE A 55 5.72 -6.64 -2.99
C ILE A 55 7.17 -6.24 -2.73
N CYS A 56 7.86 -6.95 -1.84
CA CYS A 56 9.24 -6.65 -1.50
C CYS A 56 10.13 -7.89 -1.46
N THR A 57 11.45 -7.68 -1.57
CA THR A 57 12.45 -8.73 -1.39
C THR A 57 12.62 -9.09 0.08
N ARG A 58 13.26 -10.24 0.36
CA ARG A 58 13.73 -10.56 1.72
C ARG A 58 14.72 -9.54 2.31
N GLY A 59 15.38 -8.75 1.45
CA GLY A 59 16.25 -7.64 1.86
C GLY A 59 15.49 -6.37 2.25
N GLY A 60 14.18 -6.31 2.01
CA GLY A 60 13.34 -5.14 2.26
C GLY A 60 13.25 -4.17 1.09
N ASP A 61 13.73 -4.51 -0.10
CA ASP A 61 13.57 -3.67 -1.28
C ASP A 61 12.13 -3.79 -1.81
N ILE A 62 11.39 -2.68 -1.83
CA ILE A 62 10.05 -2.64 -2.43
C ILE A 62 10.17 -2.67 -3.96
N ILE A 63 9.54 -3.66 -4.59
CA ILE A 63 9.48 -3.83 -6.03
C ILE A 63 8.23 -3.19 -6.62
N ASP A 64 7.09 -3.32 -5.94
CA ASP A 64 5.83 -2.78 -6.42
C ASP A 64 4.90 -2.36 -5.27
N ILE A 65 4.01 -1.43 -5.58
CA ILE A 65 2.98 -0.90 -4.68
C ILE A 65 1.68 -0.82 -5.46
N VAL A 66 0.78 -1.75 -5.16
CA VAL A 66 -0.47 -1.95 -5.90
C VAL A 66 -1.65 -1.57 -5.00
N PRO A 67 -2.52 -0.62 -5.41
CA PRO A 67 -3.77 -0.39 -4.70
C PRO A 67 -4.70 -1.59 -4.87
N GLN A 68 -5.46 -1.88 -3.83
CA GLN A 68 -6.44 -2.94 -3.86
C GLN A 68 -7.79 -2.42 -3.40
N ASP A 69 -8.85 -2.98 -3.98
CA ASP A 69 -10.22 -2.87 -3.51
C ASP A 69 -10.69 -4.24 -3.05
N GLU A 70 -11.16 -4.35 -1.81
CA GLU A 70 -11.54 -5.63 -1.19
C GLU A 70 -10.45 -6.72 -1.30
N GLY A 71 -9.17 -6.31 -1.22
CA GLY A 71 -8.02 -7.20 -1.34
C GLY A 71 -7.73 -7.69 -2.76
N ARG A 72 -8.26 -7.04 -3.79
CA ARG A 72 -8.04 -7.35 -5.21
C ARG A 72 -7.50 -6.15 -5.95
N ASP A 73 -6.66 -6.39 -6.95
CA ASP A 73 -6.17 -5.33 -7.84
C ASP A 73 -7.34 -4.55 -8.47
N CYS A 74 -7.15 -3.24 -8.65
CA CYS A 74 -8.22 -2.33 -9.08
C CYS A 74 -7.73 -1.35 -10.15
N GLU A 75 -8.67 -0.66 -10.80
CA GLU A 75 -8.39 0.26 -11.92
C GLU A 75 -7.79 1.61 -11.49
N PHE A 76 -7.25 1.69 -10.27
CA PHE A 76 -6.67 2.89 -9.71
C PHE A 76 -5.16 2.75 -9.54
N ARG A 77 -4.50 3.90 -9.40
CA ARG A 77 -3.08 3.97 -9.03
C ARG A 77 -2.90 4.94 -7.88
N PHE A 78 -2.01 4.60 -6.95
CA PHE A 78 -1.54 5.56 -5.96
C PHE A 78 -0.82 6.73 -6.66
N THR A 79 -1.01 7.92 -6.11
CA THR A 79 -0.18 9.09 -6.45
C THR A 79 1.21 8.93 -5.86
N GLU A 80 2.16 9.74 -6.31
CA GLU A 80 3.52 9.73 -5.76
C GLU A 80 3.54 10.11 -4.27
N SER A 81 2.69 11.04 -3.84
CA SER A 81 2.52 11.40 -2.43
C SER A 81 2.00 10.26 -1.56
N GLU A 82 1.07 9.45 -2.08
CA GLU A 82 0.55 8.26 -1.39
C GLU A 82 1.61 7.16 -1.31
N LYS A 83 2.34 6.90 -2.41
CA LYS A 83 3.47 5.96 -2.42
C LYS A 83 4.54 6.36 -1.40
N GLN A 84 4.84 7.65 -1.28
CA GLN A 84 5.81 8.14 -0.31
C GLN A 84 5.36 7.90 1.15
N GLN A 85 4.06 8.06 1.45
CA GLN A 85 3.50 7.72 2.76
C GLN A 85 3.68 6.22 3.07
N LEU A 86 3.41 5.35 2.08
CA LEU A 86 3.55 3.90 2.20
C LEU A 86 5.00 3.47 2.39
N GLN A 87 5.93 4.03 1.61
CA GLN A 87 7.37 3.79 1.74
C GLN A 87 7.88 4.20 3.13
N SER A 88 7.51 5.40 3.58
CA SER A 88 7.91 5.91 4.91
C SER A 88 7.38 5.02 6.04
N TYR A 89 6.16 4.50 5.90
CA TYR A 89 5.60 3.55 6.85
C TYR A 89 6.33 2.19 6.79
N PHE A 90 6.58 1.68 5.58
CA PHE A 90 7.28 0.42 5.38
C PHE A 90 8.67 0.44 6.02
N GLU A 91 9.48 1.45 5.73
CA GLU A 91 10.83 1.59 6.29
C GLU A 91 10.83 1.63 7.82
N ARG A 92 9.88 2.36 8.41
CA ARG A 92 9.81 2.54 9.86
C ARG A 92 9.25 1.33 10.59
N GLU A 93 8.19 0.72 10.06
CA GLU A 93 7.36 -0.24 10.80
C GLU A 93 7.51 -1.67 10.29
N VAL A 94 7.71 -1.86 8.99
CA VAL A 94 7.67 -3.19 8.33
C VAL A 94 9.07 -3.74 8.14
N MET A 95 9.99 -2.95 7.58
CA MET A 95 11.37 -3.36 7.29
C MET A 95 12.09 -3.95 8.50
N PRO A 96 11.97 -3.41 9.73
CA PRO A 96 12.58 -4.02 10.92
C PRO A 96 12.03 -5.41 11.23
N ARG A 97 10.79 -5.73 10.84
CA ARG A 97 10.14 -7.03 11.10
C ARG A 97 10.53 -8.08 10.06
N ILE A 98 10.89 -7.66 8.85
CA ILE A 98 11.37 -8.52 7.77
C ILE A 98 12.85 -8.87 7.99
N GLY A 99 13.68 -7.88 8.33
CA GLY A 99 15.14 -8.03 8.46
C GLY A 99 15.63 -8.75 9.73
N LEU A 100 14.74 -9.20 10.63
CA LEU A 100 15.09 -9.87 11.88
C LEU A 100 15.09 -11.41 11.81
N ARG A 101 14.88 -12.01 10.64
CA ARG A 101 15.04 -13.46 10.47
C ARG A 101 16.51 -13.79 10.17
N ASN A 102 17.26 -14.01 11.26
CA ASN A 102 18.56 -14.71 11.27
C ASN A 102 18.44 -16.12 10.68
#